data_AF-A0A2V6IK84-F1
#
_entry.id   AF-A0A2V6IK84-F1
#
_cell.length_a   1.000
_cell.length_b   1.000
_cell.length_c   1.000
_cell.angle_alpha   90.00
_cell.angle_beta   90.00
_cell.angle_gamma   90.00
#
_symmetry.space_group_name_H-M   'P 1'
#
loop_
_entity.id
_entity.type
_entity.pdbx_description
1 polymer ?
#
loop_
_entity_poly.entity_id
_entity_poly.type
_entity_poly.pdbx_seq_one_letter_code
_entity_poly.pdbx_strand_id
1 'polypeptide(L)'
;MAVTVAEMLKMSQAQLDDLFTQSPTGEIPSGEAKGTAIIAPGTTYTQDMANFVNHFAWQGKIFDPAKGTLRNKILPFGFNAIIAKVYKGPSWMDNKECIVLDYSETSLVAHWVRDEIREVAPRIYLGKVYLGKKRLIDFALEFPASG
;
A
#
# COMPACT_ATOMS: atom_id res chain seq x y z
N MET A 1 -21.07 7.23 -4.55
CA MET A 1 -20.20 7.09 -5.73
C MET A 1 -19.11 6.10 -5.34
N ALA A 2 -18.83 5.09 -6.17
CA ALA A 2 -17.79 4.12 -5.86
C ALA A 2 -16.43 4.78 -6.11
N VAL A 3 -15.56 4.83 -5.09
CA VAL A 3 -14.23 5.43 -5.21
C VAL A 3 -13.37 4.56 -6.13
N THR A 4 -12.86 5.15 -7.20
CA THR A 4 -11.98 4.47 -8.16
C THR A 4 -10.52 4.93 -8.05
N VAL A 5 -9.58 4.11 -8.53
CA VAL A 5 -8.15 4.46 -8.59
C VAL A 5 -7.91 5.76 -9.39
N ALA A 6 -8.65 5.94 -10.49
CA ALA A 6 -8.54 7.14 -11.32
C ALA A 6 -9.01 8.41 -10.61
N GLU A 7 -9.99 8.32 -9.72
CA GLU A 7 -10.41 9.44 -8.87
C GLU A 7 -9.37 9.74 -7.80
N MET A 8 -8.83 8.71 -7.14
CA MET A 8 -7.79 8.88 -6.13
C MET A 8 -6.53 9.54 -6.70
N LEU A 9 -6.16 9.26 -7.95
CA LEU A 9 -5.05 9.94 -8.64
C LEU A 9 -5.27 11.45 -8.87
N LYS A 10 -6.52 11.91 -8.84
CA LYS A 10 -6.87 13.34 -8.97
C LYS A 10 -7.05 14.03 -7.63
N MET A 11 -7.10 13.26 -6.54
CA MET A 11 -7.27 13.78 -5.19
C MET A 11 -5.98 14.41 -4.67
N SER A 12 -6.12 15.47 -3.88
CA SER A 12 -5.02 16.02 -3.10
C SER A 12 -4.64 15.07 -1.96
N GLN A 13 -3.47 15.29 -1.37
CA GLN A 13 -3.01 14.51 -0.22
C GLN A 13 -4.03 14.53 0.93
N ALA A 14 -4.61 15.70 1.21
CA ALA A 14 -5.61 15.86 2.27
C ALA A 14 -6.89 15.07 1.98
N GLN A 15 -7.32 15.00 0.72
CA GLN A 15 -8.49 14.20 0.33
C GLN A 15 -8.22 12.70 0.46
N LEU A 16 -7.02 12.23 0.09
CA LEU A 16 -6.61 10.83 0.29
C LEU A 16 -6.51 10.47 1.77
N ASP A 17 -6.04 11.40 2.57
CA ASP A 17 -5.92 11.29 4.03
C ASP A 17 -7.30 11.20 4.70
N ASP A 18 -8.23 12.06 4.31
CA ASP A 18 -9.62 12.03 4.77
C ASP A 18 -10.31 10.73 4.33
N LEU A 19 -10.14 10.34 3.06
CA LEU A 19 -10.69 9.10 2.53
C LEU A 19 -10.18 7.89 3.32
N PHE A 20 -8.87 7.80 3.57
CA PHE A 20 -8.30 6.72 4.38
C PHE A 20 -8.84 6.71 5.81
N THR A 21 -8.97 7.88 6.43
CA THR A 21 -9.47 8.04 7.81
C THR A 21 -10.94 7.68 7.96
N GLN A 22 -11.75 7.92 6.93
CA GLN A 22 -13.18 7.60 6.89
C GLN A 22 -13.45 6.15 6.49
N SER A 23 -12.49 5.50 5.84
CA SER A 23 -12.65 4.14 5.34
C SER A 23 -12.50 3.10 6.45
N PRO A 24 -13.28 2.01 6.39
CA PRO A 24 -13.11 0.89 7.31
C PRO A 24 -11.79 0.15 7.04
N THR A 25 -11.32 -0.60 8.03
CA THR A 25 -10.16 -1.50 7.89
C THR A 25 -10.34 -2.48 6.72
N GLY A 26 -11.56 -3.00 6.56
CA GLY A 26 -11.86 -4.09 5.63
C GLY A 26 -11.39 -5.45 6.15
N GLU A 27 -11.55 -6.46 5.29
CA GLU A 27 -10.95 -7.78 5.49
C GLU A 27 -9.53 -7.83 4.91
N ILE A 28 -8.71 -8.76 5.40
CA ILE A 28 -7.40 -8.98 4.77
C ILE A 28 -7.66 -9.57 3.39
N PRO A 29 -7.28 -8.89 2.30
CA PRO A 29 -7.61 -9.37 0.98
C PRO A 29 -6.79 -10.61 0.64
N SER A 30 -7.21 -11.34 -0.39
CA SER A 30 -6.58 -12.59 -0.82
C SER A 30 -6.29 -12.56 -2.31
N GLY A 31 -5.13 -13.09 -2.72
CA GLY A 31 -4.76 -13.21 -4.12
C GLY A 31 -3.93 -12.04 -4.65
N GLU A 32 -3.85 -11.93 -5.97
CA GLU A 32 -3.02 -10.94 -6.66
C GLU A 32 -3.76 -9.61 -6.84
N ALA A 33 -3.16 -8.54 -6.32
CA ALA A 33 -3.64 -7.17 -6.43
C ALA A 33 -2.80 -6.40 -7.44
N LYS A 34 -3.47 -5.59 -8.26
CA LYS A 34 -2.83 -4.61 -9.11
C LYS A 34 -2.51 -3.36 -8.28
N GLY A 35 -1.22 -3.09 -8.12
CA GLY A 35 -0.73 -1.90 -7.42
C GLY A 35 -0.66 -0.68 -8.33
N THR A 36 -1.11 0.46 -7.84
CA THR A 36 -0.94 1.77 -8.50
C THR A 36 -0.37 2.76 -7.49
N ALA A 37 0.82 3.27 -7.73
CA ALA A 37 1.38 4.34 -6.91
C ALA A 37 0.61 5.65 -7.14
N ILE A 38 0.20 6.31 -6.05
CA ILE A 38 -0.53 7.57 -6.08
C ILE A 38 0.39 8.65 -5.52
N ILE A 39 0.84 9.53 -6.40
CA ILE A 39 1.67 10.69 -6.05
C ILE A 39 0.74 11.90 -6.06
N ALA A 40 0.30 12.32 -4.88
CA ALA A 40 -0.65 13.41 -4.75
C ALA A 40 -0.08 14.71 -5.34
N PRO A 41 -0.86 15.47 -6.12
CA PRO A 41 -0.42 16.76 -6.66
C PRO A 41 0.02 17.71 -5.54
N GLY A 42 1.24 18.26 -5.65
CA GLY A 42 1.82 19.16 -4.66
C GLY A 42 2.65 18.47 -3.56
N THR A 43 2.78 17.14 -3.58
CA THR A 43 3.84 16.49 -2.79
C THR A 43 5.21 16.79 -3.43
N THR A 44 6.17 17.19 -2.59
CA THR A 44 7.54 17.38 -3.05
C THR A 44 8.06 16.04 -3.52
N TYR A 45 8.25 15.89 -4.84
CA TYR A 45 8.83 14.69 -5.44
C TYR A 45 10.29 14.58 -4.97
N THR A 46 10.49 13.93 -3.81
CA THR A 46 11.81 13.79 -3.21
C THR A 46 12.58 12.67 -3.90
N GLN A 47 13.91 12.72 -3.79
CA GLN A 47 14.77 11.68 -4.31
C GLN A 47 14.46 10.30 -3.70
N ASP A 48 13.98 10.26 -2.45
CA ASP A 48 13.52 9.03 -1.80
C ASP A 48 12.28 8.43 -2.49
N MET A 49 11.31 9.26 -2.91
CA MET A 49 10.14 8.82 -3.67
C MET A 49 10.55 8.31 -5.06
N ALA A 50 11.41 9.05 -5.76
CA ALA A 50 11.91 8.66 -7.07
C ALA A 50 12.68 7.34 -7.00
N ASN A 51 13.53 7.18 -5.98
CA ASN A 51 14.25 5.95 -5.72
C ASN A 51 13.28 4.82 -5.37
N PHE A 52 12.25 5.05 -4.56
CA PHE A 52 11.27 4.02 -4.24
C PHE A 52 10.51 3.57 -5.50
N VAL A 53 10.00 4.49 -6.31
CA VAL A 53 9.26 4.13 -7.54
C VAL A 53 10.16 3.42 -8.57
N ASN A 54 11.37 3.94 -8.81
CA ASN A 54 12.31 3.35 -9.78
C ASN A 54 12.92 2.04 -9.29
N HIS A 55 13.30 1.95 -8.01
CA HIS A 55 13.95 0.78 -7.43
C HIS A 55 12.97 -0.36 -7.14
N PHE A 56 11.68 -0.09 -6.98
CA PHE A 56 10.72 -1.14 -6.68
C PHE A 56 9.96 -1.65 -7.91
N ALA A 57 10.07 -1.03 -9.10
CA ALA A 57 9.50 -1.51 -10.37
C ALA A 57 8.18 -2.30 -10.17
N TRP A 58 7.26 -1.64 -9.47
CA TRP A 58 6.23 -2.34 -8.69
C TRP A 58 5.15 -2.91 -9.60
N GLN A 59 4.99 -4.24 -9.62
CA GLN A 59 3.98 -4.90 -10.47
C GLN A 59 2.69 -5.25 -9.73
N GLY A 60 2.73 -5.36 -8.40
CA GLY A 60 1.57 -5.73 -7.60
C GLY A 60 1.94 -6.37 -6.29
N LYS A 61 0.92 -6.80 -5.56
CA LYS A 61 1.05 -7.46 -4.25
C LYS A 61 0.19 -8.73 -4.25
N ILE A 62 0.76 -9.84 -3.82
CA ILE A 62 0.01 -11.09 -3.62
C ILE A 62 -0.22 -11.26 -2.13
N PHE A 63 -1.48 -11.36 -1.71
CA PHE A 63 -1.85 -11.60 -0.33
C PHE A 63 -2.16 -13.08 -0.11
N ASP A 64 -1.54 -13.65 0.92
CA ASP A 64 -1.78 -15.01 1.40
C ASP A 64 -2.35 -14.91 2.83
N PRO A 65 -3.68 -14.79 2.98
CA PRO A 65 -4.32 -14.70 4.30
C PRO A 65 -4.14 -15.99 5.11
N ALA A 66 -3.97 -17.15 4.48
CA ALA A 66 -3.75 -18.42 5.18
C ALA A 66 -2.42 -18.43 5.94
N LYS A 67 -1.40 -17.73 5.41
CA LYS A 67 -0.11 -17.56 6.08
C LYS A 67 0.01 -16.25 6.84
N GLY A 68 -0.94 -15.33 6.70
CA GLY A 68 -0.82 -13.96 7.23
C GLY A 68 0.36 -13.21 6.61
N THR A 69 0.67 -13.49 5.34
CA THR A 69 1.82 -12.90 4.65
C THR A 69 1.43 -12.31 3.31
N LEU A 70 2.21 -11.34 2.87
CA LEU A 70 2.09 -10.69 1.58
C LEU A 70 3.40 -10.83 0.83
N ARG A 71 3.33 -10.97 -0.49
CA ARG A 71 4.48 -10.96 -1.38
C ARG A 71 4.38 -9.75 -2.29
N ASN A 72 5.25 -8.77 -2.09
CA ASN A 72 5.36 -7.64 -2.99
C ASN A 72 6.21 -8.05 -4.21
N LYS A 73 5.63 -7.97 -5.41
CA LYS A 73 6.33 -8.28 -6.67
C LYS A 73 7.07 -7.03 -7.14
N ILE A 74 8.40 -7.07 -7.04
CA ILE A 74 9.29 -6.01 -7.50
C ILE A 74 10.19 -6.57 -8.62
N LEU A 75 10.46 -5.78 -9.67
CA LEU A 75 11.20 -6.23 -10.85
C LEU A 75 12.45 -5.39 -11.21
N PRO A 76 13.47 -5.30 -10.34
CA PRO A 76 14.81 -4.92 -10.79
C PRO A 76 15.71 -6.17 -10.73
N PHE A 77 16.03 -6.74 -11.89
CA PHE A 77 16.93 -7.90 -12.05
C PHE A 77 16.58 -9.13 -11.20
N GLY A 78 15.69 -9.98 -11.73
CA GLY A 78 15.31 -11.26 -11.12
C GLY A 78 14.03 -11.19 -10.29
N PHE A 79 13.27 -12.28 -10.25
CA PHE A 79 12.01 -12.39 -9.50
C PHE A 79 12.27 -12.37 -7.99
N ASN A 80 12.47 -11.19 -7.40
CA ASN A 80 12.56 -11.04 -5.95
C ASN A 80 11.19 -10.62 -5.40
N ALA A 81 10.49 -11.58 -4.79
CA ALA A 81 9.26 -11.30 -4.04
C ALA A 81 9.63 -10.98 -2.58
N ILE A 82 9.41 -9.74 -2.13
CA ILE A 82 9.62 -9.38 -0.73
C ILE A 82 8.40 -9.83 0.07
N ILE A 83 8.62 -10.69 1.07
CA ILE A 83 7.55 -11.15 1.96
C ILE A 83 7.29 -10.08 3.03
N ALA A 84 6.06 -9.77 3.36
CA ALA A 84 5.68 -8.92 4.48
C ALA A 84 4.73 -9.69 5.39
N LYS A 85 4.74 -9.40 6.68
CA LYS A 85 3.68 -9.85 7.60
C LYS A 85 2.46 -8.98 7.42
N VAL A 86 1.29 -9.61 7.41
CA VAL A 86 0.00 -8.92 7.26
C VAL A 86 -0.80 -9.15 8.53
N TYR A 87 -1.16 -8.07 9.21
CA TYR A 87 -1.97 -8.13 10.42
C TYR A 87 -2.80 -6.85 10.58
N LYS A 88 -3.85 -6.92 11.38
CA LYS A 88 -4.62 -5.73 11.75
C LYS A 88 -3.97 -5.05 12.94
N GLY A 89 -3.81 -3.73 12.86
CA GLY A 89 -3.19 -2.94 13.92
C GLY A 89 -3.59 -1.46 13.85
N PRO A 90 -3.21 -0.66 14.85
CA PRO A 90 -3.46 0.78 14.83
C PRO A 90 -2.62 1.45 13.74
N SER A 91 -3.25 2.31 12.95
CA SER A 91 -2.58 3.16 11.96
C SER A 91 -1.72 4.21 12.65
N TRP A 92 -0.55 4.48 12.08
CA TRP A 92 0.29 5.60 12.53
C TRP A 92 -0.30 6.98 12.22
N MET A 93 -1.29 7.05 11.34
CA MET A 93 -1.90 8.31 10.93
C MET A 93 -3.00 8.78 11.88
N ASP A 94 -3.98 7.91 12.15
CA ASP A 94 -5.20 8.27 12.87
C ASP A 94 -5.47 7.37 14.09
N ASN A 95 -4.55 6.46 14.40
CA ASN A 95 -4.65 5.47 15.48
C ASN A 95 -5.88 4.54 15.40
N LYS A 96 -6.58 4.50 14.26
CA LYS A 96 -7.67 3.55 14.02
C LYS A 96 -7.16 2.27 13.38
N GLU A 97 -7.95 1.22 13.45
CA GLU A 97 -7.58 -0.09 12.90
C GLU A 97 -7.32 -0.01 11.37
N CYS A 98 -6.19 -0.53 10.93
CA CYS A 98 -5.81 -0.69 9.53
C CYS A 98 -5.13 -2.05 9.34
N ILE A 99 -4.99 -2.47 8.09
CA ILE A 99 -4.21 -3.65 7.76
C ILE A 99 -2.76 -3.18 7.55
N VAL A 100 -1.87 -3.64 8.40
CA VAL A 100 -0.45 -3.32 8.38
C VAL A 100 0.28 -4.37 7.56
N LEU A 101 1.12 -3.92 6.62
CA LEU A 101 2.06 -4.74 5.87
C LEU A 101 3.46 -4.39 6.37
N ASP A 102 4.04 -5.32 7.13
CA ASP A 102 5.30 -5.13 7.84
C ASP A 102 6.44 -5.86 7.13
N TYR A 103 7.37 -5.08 6.55
CA TYR A 103 8.54 -5.59 5.83
C TYR A 103 9.80 -5.63 6.71
N SER A 104 9.69 -5.33 8.01
CA SER A 104 10.83 -5.25 8.93
C SER A 104 11.61 -6.56 9.07
N GLU A 105 10.94 -7.71 8.91
CA GLU A 105 11.54 -9.01 9.20
C GLU A 105 12.28 -9.66 8.04
N THR A 106 12.02 -9.23 6.81
CA THR A 106 12.35 -10.03 5.61
C THR A 106 13.33 -9.35 4.66
N SER A 107 13.61 -8.07 4.85
CA SER A 107 14.48 -7.31 3.96
C SER A 107 15.37 -6.33 4.71
N LEU A 108 16.69 -6.49 4.60
CA LEU A 108 17.69 -5.56 5.14
C LEU A 108 17.55 -4.13 4.58
N VAL A 109 17.08 -4.00 3.33
CA VAL A 109 16.88 -2.71 2.64
C VAL A 109 15.48 -2.13 2.85
N ALA A 110 14.46 -2.98 3.05
CA ALA A 110 13.09 -2.54 3.27
C ALA A 110 12.64 -2.65 4.74
N HIS A 111 13.58 -2.84 5.69
CA HIS A 111 13.21 -3.06 7.09
C HIS A 111 12.47 -1.86 7.71
N TRP A 112 12.71 -0.67 7.16
CA TRP A 112 12.07 0.58 7.56
C TRP A 112 10.73 0.80 6.87
N VAL A 113 10.33 -0.06 5.92
CA VAL A 113 9.10 0.10 5.17
C VAL A 113 7.95 -0.53 5.93
N ARG A 114 6.93 0.28 6.19
CA ARG A 114 5.64 -0.16 6.71
C ARG A 114 4.57 0.39 5.80
N ASP A 115 3.76 -0.50 5.24
CA ASP A 115 2.57 -0.06 4.53
C ASP A 115 1.34 -0.22 5.42
N GLU A 116 0.38 0.67 5.26
CA GLU A 116 -0.92 0.57 5.91
C GLU A 116 -2.00 0.66 4.85
N ILE A 117 -2.96 -0.26 4.85
CA ILE A 117 -4.05 -0.28 3.88
C ILE A 117 -5.42 -0.32 4.56
N ARG A 118 -6.41 0.25 3.87
CA ARG A 118 -7.83 0.22 4.23
C ARG A 118 -8.70 0.06 3.00
N GLU A 119 -9.85 -0.58 3.17
CA GLU A 119 -10.80 -0.79 2.08
C GLU A 119 -11.64 0.48 1.85
N VAL A 120 -11.45 1.12 0.69
CA VAL A 120 -12.16 2.37 0.33
C VAL A 120 -13.36 2.11 -0.57
N ALA A 121 -13.35 0.98 -1.28
CA ALA A 121 -14.45 0.49 -2.09
C ALA A 121 -14.31 -1.04 -2.23
N PRO A 122 -15.36 -1.77 -2.65
CA PRO A 122 -15.30 -3.22 -2.76
C PRO A 122 -14.10 -3.66 -3.60
N ARG A 123 -13.19 -4.45 -3.00
CA ARG A 123 -11.95 -4.94 -3.64
C ARG A 123 -10.94 -3.85 -4.03
N ILE A 124 -11.10 -2.62 -3.52
CA ILE A 124 -10.18 -1.50 -3.74
C ILE A 124 -9.69 -1.01 -2.38
N TYR A 125 -8.38 -1.04 -2.21
CA TYR A 125 -7.74 -0.63 -0.97
C TYR A 125 -6.87 0.59 -1.24
N LEU A 126 -6.99 1.60 -0.37
CA LEU A 126 -6.06 2.71 -0.33
C LEU A 126 -4.99 2.39 0.71
N GLY A 127 -3.75 2.54 0.28
CA GLY A 127 -2.57 2.27 1.06
C GLY A 127 -1.67 3.49 1.22
N LYS A 128 -0.94 3.53 2.33
CA LYS A 128 0.06 4.54 2.66
C LYS A 128 1.38 3.84 2.91
N VAL A 129 2.45 4.33 2.29
CA VAL A 129 3.82 3.85 2.50
C VAL A 129 4.50 4.74 3.53
N TYR A 130 5.02 4.13 4.58
CA TYR A 130 5.87 4.77 5.56
C TYR A 130 7.29 4.21 5.45
N LEU A 131 8.27 5.11 5.48
CA LEU A 131 9.68 4.79 5.62
C LEU A 131 10.16 5.33 6.97
N GLY A 132 10.35 4.43 7.94
CA GLY A 132 10.49 4.79 9.34
C GLY A 132 9.24 5.54 9.80
N LYS A 133 9.38 6.68 10.48
CA LYS A 133 8.22 7.50 10.91
C LYS A 133 7.77 8.54 9.88
N LYS A 134 8.31 8.51 8.66
CA LYS A 134 7.98 9.48 7.61
C LYS A 134 7.07 8.83 6.57
N ARG A 135 5.96 9.48 6.26
CA ARG A 135 5.10 9.11 5.13
C ARG A 135 5.82 9.43 3.82
N LEU A 136 5.83 8.46 2.89
CA LEU A 136 6.51 8.58 1.61
C LEU A 136 5.51 8.86 0.48
N ILE A 137 4.62 7.90 0.19
CA ILE A 137 3.63 7.96 -0.89
C ILE A 137 2.35 7.24 -0.50
N ASP A 138 1.27 7.50 -1.23
CA ASP A 138 0.07 6.68 -1.20
C ASP A 138 0.08 5.68 -2.37
N PHE A 139 -0.77 4.67 -2.30
CA PHE A 139 -1.00 3.72 -3.37
C PHE A 139 -2.39 3.14 -3.31
N ALA A 140 -2.90 2.68 -4.44
CA ALA A 140 -4.11 1.86 -4.47
C ALA A 140 -3.79 0.42 -4.83
N LEU A 141 -4.56 -0.51 -4.28
CA LEU A 141 -4.60 -1.90 -4.66
C LEU A 141 -5.98 -2.23 -5.18
N GLU A 142 -6.04 -2.73 -6.41
CA GLU A 142 -7.27 -3.23 -7.02
C GLU A 142 -7.17 -4.75 -7.17
N PHE A 143 -8.13 -5.47 -6.60
CA PHE A 143 -8.18 -6.93 -6.72
C PHE A 143 -9.18 -7.31 -7.83
N PRO A 144 -8.74 -8.02 -8.88
CA PRO A 144 -9.64 -8.45 -9.95
C PRO A 144 -10.74 -9.31 -9.36
N ALA A 145 -12.00 -9.14 -9.79
CA ALA A 145 -13.09 -10.01 -9.35
C ALA A 145 -12.68 -11.47 -9.58
N SER A 146 -12.77 -12.29 -8.54
CA SER A 146 -12.51 -13.72 -8.66
C SER A 146 -13.59 -14.27 -9.61
N GLY A 147 -13.19 -14.61 -10.83
CA GLY A 147 -14.05 -15.27 -11.82
C GLY A 147 -14.34 -16.71 -11.45
#